data_AF-A0A940P2C5-F1
#
_entry.id   AF-A0A940P2C5-F1
#
_cell.length_a   1.000
_cell.length_b   1.000
_cell.length_c   1.000
_cell.angle_alpha   90.00
_cell.angle_beta   90.00
_cell.angle_gamma   90.00
#
_symmetry.space_group_name_H-M   'P 1'
#
loop_
_entity.id
_entity.type
_entity.pdbx_description
1 polymer ?
#
loop_
_entity_poly.entity_id
_entity_poly.type
_entity_poly.pdbx_seq_one_letter_code
_entity_poly.pdbx_strand_id
1 'polypeptide(L)'
;FPQEITPKLWPFRGALCALETKTEGGFWKTLTKTRDTFTGSRFLVVDTVEMTDEMIQGLQSVEDEGLLKVGDALIEHGGIPNYSQQIAIFGQLQEGFEVLDAITDAKITGEGEQKKPAEDIRITRIDITKVP
;
A
#
# COMPACT_ATOMS: atom_id res chain seq x y z
N PHE A 1 -12.13 -10.36 -6.60
CA PHE A 1 -12.21 -11.26 -5.44
C PHE A 1 -12.55 -10.43 -4.21
N PRO A 2 -13.18 -10.99 -3.16
CA PRO A 2 -13.38 -10.26 -1.90
C PRO A 2 -12.05 -9.73 -1.36
N GLN A 3 -12.06 -8.54 -0.77
CA GLN A 3 -10.87 -7.95 -0.15
C GLN A 3 -10.48 -8.75 1.11
N GLU A 4 -9.19 -9.05 1.25
CA GLU A 4 -8.64 -9.78 2.39
C GLU A 4 -7.81 -8.82 3.26
N ILE A 5 -8.37 -8.38 4.40
CA ILE A 5 -7.69 -7.52 5.37
C ILE A 5 -7.33 -8.32 6.62
N THR A 6 -6.14 -8.06 7.18
CA THR A 6 -5.68 -8.64 8.43
C THR A 6 -4.89 -7.61 9.24
N PRO A 7 -4.99 -7.60 10.58
CA PRO A 7 -4.19 -6.70 11.42
C PRO A 7 -2.70 -7.09 11.50
N LYS A 8 -2.30 -8.17 10.80
CA LYS A 8 -0.93 -8.71 10.82
C LYS A 8 -0.04 -8.21 9.68
N LEU A 9 -0.62 -7.54 8.68
CA LEU A 9 0.11 -7.06 7.51
C LEU A 9 0.03 -5.54 7.45
N TRP A 10 1.16 -4.91 7.15
CA TRP A 10 1.35 -3.47 7.25
C TRP A 10 1.97 -2.90 5.98
N PRO A 11 1.60 -1.68 5.58
CA PRO A 11 1.99 -1.07 4.31
C PRO A 11 3.41 -0.48 4.37
N PHE A 12 4.39 -1.30 4.74
CA PHE A 12 5.80 -0.93 4.68
C PHE A 12 6.26 -0.76 3.24
N ARG A 13 7.35 -0.02 3.06
CA ARG A 13 8.05 0.05 1.76
C ARG A 13 8.32 -1.37 1.23
N GLY A 14 7.99 -1.60 -0.03
CA GLY A 14 8.02 -2.89 -0.71
C GLY A 14 6.76 -3.74 -0.57
N ALA A 15 5.74 -3.36 0.20
CA ALA A 15 4.50 -4.13 0.31
C ALA A 15 3.75 -4.19 -1.03
N LEU A 16 3.21 -5.37 -1.39
CA LEU A 16 2.32 -5.56 -2.54
C LEU A 16 0.86 -5.52 -2.07
N CYS A 17 0.12 -4.57 -2.63
CA CYS A 17 -1.26 -4.29 -2.26
C CYS A 17 -2.21 -4.55 -3.42
N ALA A 18 -3.34 -5.21 -3.18
CA ALA A 18 -4.41 -5.39 -4.17
C ALA A 18 -5.35 -4.18 -4.12
N LEU A 19 -5.51 -3.49 -5.26
CA LEU A 19 -6.33 -2.29 -5.35
C LEU A 19 -7.81 -2.63 -5.46
N GLU A 20 -8.62 -1.84 -4.77
CA GLU A 20 -10.07 -1.92 -4.83
C GLU A 20 -10.55 -1.62 -6.25
N THR A 21 -11.49 -2.42 -6.72
CA THR A 21 -12.10 -2.27 -8.06
C THR A 21 -13.58 -1.98 -7.95
N LYS A 22 -14.23 -2.48 -6.88
CA LYS A 22 -15.66 -2.31 -6.67
C LYS A 22 -15.97 -2.36 -5.17
N THR A 23 -16.90 -1.52 -4.75
CA THR A 23 -17.51 -1.59 -3.43
C THR A 23 -19.00 -1.80 -3.62
N GLU A 24 -19.55 -2.80 -2.93
CA GLU A 24 -20.97 -3.08 -2.90
C GLU A 24 -21.56 -2.79 -1.53
N GLY A 25 -22.77 -2.24 -1.52
CA GLY A 25 -23.50 -1.94 -0.30
C GLY A 25 -24.34 -0.69 -0.49
N GLY A 26 -25.66 -0.88 -0.53
CA GLY A 26 -26.61 0.23 -0.53
C GLY A 26 -26.52 1.07 0.76
N PHE A 27 -27.41 2.06 0.88
CA PHE A 27 -27.45 2.99 2.00
C PHE A 27 -27.34 2.33 3.39
N TRP A 28 -28.02 1.19 3.60
CA TRP A 28 -27.98 0.45 4.86
C TRP A 28 -26.61 -0.13 5.23
N LYS A 29 -25.90 -0.76 4.28
CA LYS A 29 -24.55 -1.31 4.53
C LYS A 29 -23.49 -0.22 4.74
N THR A 30 -23.72 0.96 4.15
CA THR A 30 -22.93 2.16 4.42
C THR A 30 -23.11 2.62 5.87
N LEU A 31 -24.35 2.64 6.37
CA LEU A 31 -24.65 3.05 7.75
C LEU A 31 -24.04 2.09 8.78
N THR A 32 -24.02 0.79 8.47
CA THR A 32 -23.49 -0.25 9.36
C THR A 32 -22.00 -0.54 9.16
N LYS A 33 -21.31 0.19 8.27
CA LYS A 33 -19.90 -0.04 7.88
C LYS A 33 -19.58 -1.50 7.45
N THR A 34 -20.56 -2.20 6.89
CA THR A 34 -20.42 -3.59 6.40
C THR A 34 -20.44 -3.63 4.88
N ARG A 35 -19.59 -2.81 4.25
CA ARG A 35 -19.45 -2.79 2.79
C ARG A 35 -18.67 -4.00 2.32
N ASP A 36 -19.08 -4.58 1.20
CA ASP A 36 -18.34 -5.65 0.55
C ASP A 36 -17.39 -5.02 -0.46
N THR A 37 -16.10 -5.01 -0.14
CA THR A 37 -15.06 -4.50 -1.03
C THR A 37 -14.47 -5.63 -1.84
N PHE A 38 -14.26 -5.39 -3.14
CA PHE A 38 -13.69 -6.35 -4.07
C PHE A 38 -12.45 -5.79 -4.77
N THR A 39 -11.45 -6.63 -4.92
CA THR A 39 -10.19 -6.37 -5.62
C THR A 39 -10.15 -7.05 -6.99
N GLY A 40 -9.31 -6.51 -7.88
CA GLY A 40 -9.12 -6.99 -9.25
C GLY A 40 -7.66 -7.35 -9.55
N SER A 41 -7.24 -7.19 -10.80
CA SER A 41 -5.86 -7.44 -11.23
C SER A 41 -4.90 -6.27 -10.99
N ARG A 42 -5.43 -5.10 -10.59
CA ARG A 42 -4.62 -3.92 -10.29
C ARG A 42 -3.96 -4.09 -8.94
N PHE A 43 -2.65 -3.90 -8.90
CA PHE A 43 -1.88 -3.91 -7.67
C PHE A 43 -1.02 -2.65 -7.56
N LEU A 44 -0.57 -2.37 -6.35
CA LEU A 44 0.35 -1.30 -6.00
C LEU A 44 1.55 -1.92 -5.28
N VAL A 45 2.75 -1.42 -5.60
CA VAL A 45 3.96 -1.68 -4.81
C VAL A 45 4.21 -0.41 -4.00
N VAL A 46 4.21 -0.55 -2.67
CA VAL A 46 4.37 0.57 -1.75
C VAL A 46 5.81 1.05 -1.80
N ASP A 47 6.02 2.32 -2.09
CA ASP A 47 7.29 2.99 -1.78
C ASP A 47 7.17 3.68 -0.41
N THR A 48 7.46 4.97 -0.29
CA THR A 48 7.23 5.72 0.94
C THR A 48 6.64 7.09 0.64
N VAL A 49 5.90 7.62 1.61
CA VAL A 49 5.59 9.06 1.65
C VAL A 49 6.65 9.78 2.47
N GLU A 50 6.72 11.09 2.31
CA GLU A 50 7.45 11.95 3.24
C GLU A 50 6.78 11.85 4.62
N MET A 51 7.55 11.43 5.62
CA MET A 51 7.06 11.27 6.99
C MET A 51 7.09 12.61 7.70
N THR A 52 5.94 13.30 7.74
CA THR A 52 5.84 14.60 8.40
C THR A 52 5.85 14.47 9.92
N ASP A 53 6.23 15.54 10.64
CA ASP A 53 6.24 15.55 12.12
C ASP A 53 4.88 15.18 12.72
N GLU A 54 3.78 15.61 12.09
CA GLU A 54 2.42 15.26 12.51
C GLU A 54 2.15 13.75 12.38
N MET A 55 2.60 13.14 11.29
CA MET A 55 2.49 11.69 11.08
C MET A 55 3.32 10.92 12.10
N ILE A 56 4.56 11.37 12.36
CA ILE A 56 5.45 10.77 13.37
C ILE A 56 4.80 10.84 14.75
N GLN A 57 4.29 12.01 15.15
CA GLN A 57 3.61 12.18 16.44
C GLN A 57 2.37 11.29 16.55
N GLY A 58 1.58 11.17 15.47
CA GLY A 58 0.44 10.25 15.42
C GLY A 58 0.84 8.79 15.65
N LEU A 59 1.92 8.34 15.01
CA LEU A 59 2.44 6.97 15.15
C LEU A 59 3.06 6.69 16.53
N GLN A 60 3.66 7.69 17.16
CA GLN A 60 4.34 7.56 18.45
C GLN A 60 3.44 7.82 19.68
N SER A 61 2.25 8.37 19.47
CA SER A 61 1.30 8.67 20.57
C SER A 61 0.40 7.50 20.96
N VAL A 62 0.59 6.33 20.33
CA VAL A 62 -0.21 5.12 20.58
C VAL A 62 0.30 4.40 21.83
N GLU A 63 -0.61 4.00 22.73
CA GLU A 63 -0.25 3.31 23.98
C GLU A 63 0.09 1.82 23.77
N ASP A 64 -0.39 1.21 22.68
CA ASP A 64 -0.14 -0.19 22.37
C ASP A 64 1.30 -0.40 21.87
N GLU A 65 2.11 -1.14 22.63
CA GLU A 65 3.52 -1.41 22.29
C GLU A 65 3.72 -2.11 20.94
N GLY A 66 2.74 -2.91 20.51
CA GLY A 66 2.79 -3.59 19.21
C GLY A 66 2.60 -2.59 18.08
N LEU A 67 1.62 -1.69 18.20
CA LEU A 67 1.40 -0.60 17.25
C LEU A 67 2.54 0.41 17.26
N LEU A 68 3.16 0.67 18.42
CA LEU A 68 4.34 1.52 18.53
C LEU A 68 5.51 0.95 17.70
N LYS A 69 5.79 -0.35 17.82
CA LYS A 69 6.84 -1.02 17.01
C LYS A 69 6.56 -0.94 15.50
N VAL A 70 5.29 -1.02 15.12
CA VAL A 70 4.89 -0.85 13.71
C VAL A 70 5.11 0.60 13.28
N GLY A 71 4.76 1.57 14.13
CA GLY A 71 5.00 2.99 13.90
C GLY A 71 6.49 3.30 13.72
N ASP A 72 7.34 2.81 14.62
CA ASP A 72 8.80 2.95 14.54
C ASP A 72 9.34 2.34 13.24
N ALA A 73 8.86 1.14 12.85
CA ALA A 73 9.26 0.51 11.60
C ALA A 73 8.81 1.30 10.35
N LEU A 74 7.63 1.93 10.37
CA LEU A 74 7.18 2.81 9.29
C LEU A 74 8.06 4.06 9.18
N ILE A 75 8.49 4.62 10.31
CA ILE A 75 9.38 5.78 10.37
C ILE A 75 10.78 5.42 9.86
N GLU A 76 11.32 4.27 10.28
CA GLU A 76 12.69 3.86 9.95
C GLU A 76 12.83 3.31 8.52
N HIS A 77 11.87 2.50 8.07
CA HIS A 77 11.98 1.75 6.81
C HIS A 77 11.07 2.30 5.71
N GLY A 78 10.22 3.27 6.02
CA GLY A 78 9.28 3.86 5.10
C GLY A 78 8.02 3.02 4.88
N GLY A 79 7.06 3.62 4.20
CA GLY A 79 5.76 3.02 3.89
C GLY A 79 4.67 4.07 3.81
N ILE A 80 3.42 3.63 3.81
CA ILE A 80 2.24 4.50 3.74
C ILE A 80 1.32 4.20 4.92
N PRO A 81 1.51 4.86 6.09
CA PRO A 81 0.75 4.55 7.31
C PRO A 81 -0.77 4.54 7.12
N ASN A 82 -1.29 5.46 6.30
CA ASN A 82 -2.73 5.61 6.04
C ASN A 82 -3.36 4.41 5.30
N TYR A 83 -2.55 3.52 4.71
CA TYR A 83 -3.05 2.30 4.08
C TYR A 83 -3.28 1.16 5.07
N SER A 84 -2.85 1.32 6.32
CA SER A 84 -2.99 0.31 7.36
C SER A 84 -4.45 -0.10 7.55
N GLN A 85 -4.72 -1.39 7.37
CA GLN A 85 -6.07 -1.99 7.47
C GLN A 85 -7.12 -1.41 6.49
N GLN A 86 -6.71 -0.56 5.53
CA GLN A 86 -7.59 -0.03 4.48
C GLN A 86 -7.39 -0.76 3.15
N ILE A 87 -6.21 -1.33 2.90
CA ILE A 87 -5.88 -2.04 1.66
C ILE A 87 -5.43 -3.48 1.93
N ALA A 88 -5.78 -4.39 1.03
CA ALA A 88 -5.35 -5.79 1.12
C ALA A 88 -3.89 -5.91 0.73
N ILE A 89 -3.06 -6.40 1.64
CA ILE A 89 -1.63 -6.65 1.44
C ILE A 89 -1.46 -8.16 1.26
N PHE A 90 -0.76 -8.59 0.21
CA PHE A 90 -0.64 -10.01 -0.15
C PHE A 90 0.80 -10.46 -0.43
N GLY A 91 1.76 -9.56 -0.36
CA GLY A 91 3.16 -9.89 -0.58
C GLY A 91 4.09 -8.74 -0.18
N GLN A 92 5.39 -8.99 -0.29
CA GLN A 92 6.43 -8.01 -0.03
C GLN A 92 7.59 -8.24 -1.00
N LEU A 93 8.17 -7.13 -1.45
CA LEU A 93 9.41 -7.11 -2.23
C LEU A 93 10.56 -7.66 -1.38
N GLN A 94 11.29 -8.64 -1.90
CA GLN A 94 12.50 -9.16 -1.27
C GLN A 94 13.78 -8.52 -1.83
N GLU A 95 13.79 -8.21 -3.13
CA GLU A 95 14.91 -7.64 -3.87
C GLU A 95 14.38 -6.66 -4.94
N GLY A 96 15.21 -5.75 -5.45
CA GLY A 96 14.83 -4.81 -6.50
C GLY A 96 14.28 -3.47 -6.00
N PHE A 97 14.65 -3.04 -4.79
CA PHE A 97 14.26 -1.73 -4.26
C PHE A 97 14.82 -0.58 -5.11
N GLU A 98 15.99 -0.75 -5.72
CA GLU A 98 16.57 0.22 -6.67
C GLU A 98 15.71 0.37 -7.94
N VAL A 99 15.00 -0.68 -8.35
CA VAL A 99 14.06 -0.62 -9.46
C VAL A 99 12.77 0.08 -9.03
N LEU A 100 12.30 -0.18 -7.80
CA LEU A 100 11.18 0.56 -7.21
C LEU A 100 11.49 2.06 -7.17
N ASP A 101 12.68 2.44 -6.72
CA ASP A 101 13.16 3.83 -6.69
C ASP A 101 13.19 4.44 -8.09
N ALA A 102 13.75 3.74 -9.07
CA ALA A 102 13.78 4.22 -10.45
C ALA A 102 12.37 4.42 -11.05
N ILE A 103 11.39 3.60 -10.64
CA ILE A 103 9.99 3.74 -11.06
C ILE A 103 9.33 4.94 -10.38
N THR A 104 9.56 5.15 -9.09
CA THR A 104 8.91 6.22 -8.30
C THR A 104 9.53 7.60 -8.55
N ASP A 105 10.83 7.65 -8.90
CA ASP A 105 11.54 8.85 -9.33
C ASP A 105 11.34 9.19 -10.82
N ALA A 106 10.68 8.32 -11.58
CA ALA A 106 10.46 8.54 -13.01
C ALA A 106 9.71 9.85 -13.25
N LYS A 107 10.12 10.58 -14.28
CA LYS A 107 9.46 11.84 -14.67
C LYS A 107 7.97 11.59 -14.90
N ILE A 108 7.12 12.41 -14.28
CA ILE A 108 5.67 12.33 -14.42
C ILE A 108 5.11 13.43 -15.35
N THR A 109 3.93 13.17 -15.89
CA THR A 109 3.09 14.13 -16.62
C THR A 109 1.68 14.11 -16.04
N GLY A 110 0.90 15.16 -16.31
CA GLY A 110 -0.44 15.33 -15.74
C GLY A 110 -0.40 15.97 -14.35
N GLU A 111 -1.58 16.27 -13.80
CA GLU A 111 -1.76 16.94 -12.51
C GLU A 111 -2.77 16.16 -11.64
N GLY A 112 -2.64 16.30 -10.32
CA GLY A 112 -3.53 15.62 -9.36
C GLY A 112 -3.58 14.10 -9.57
N GLU A 113 -4.80 13.56 -9.71
CA GLU A 113 -5.05 12.12 -9.91
C GLU A 113 -4.71 11.61 -11.32
N GLN A 114 -4.42 12.50 -12.27
CA GLN A 114 -4.05 12.14 -13.64
C GLN A 114 -2.54 11.97 -13.82
N LYS A 115 -1.78 12.04 -12.73
CA LYS A 115 -0.33 11.80 -12.74
C LYS A 115 -0.03 10.41 -13.29
N LYS A 116 0.86 10.37 -14.27
CA LYS A 116 1.39 9.13 -14.86
C LYS A 116 2.85 9.33 -15.26
N PRO A 117 3.65 8.25 -15.38
CA PRO A 117 4.96 8.34 -15.99
C PRO A 117 4.93 9.01 -17.38
N ALA A 118 5.93 9.84 -17.67
CA ALA A 118 6.10 10.51 -18.95
C ALA A 118 6.43 9.52 -20.08
N GLU A 119 7.11 8.43 -19.72
CA GLU A 119 7.44 7.29 -20.57
C GLU A 119 6.78 6.02 -20.02
N ASP A 120 6.42 5.10 -20.90
CA ASP A 120 5.74 3.86 -20.51
C ASP A 120 6.64 2.97 -19.65
N ILE A 121 6.22 2.67 -18.42
CA ILE A 121 6.80 1.63 -17.58
C ILE A 121 5.99 0.35 -17.79
N ARG A 122 6.64 -0.70 -18.28
CA ARG A 122 5.96 -1.94 -18.70
C ARG A 122 6.48 -3.15 -17.95
N ILE A 123 5.56 -3.92 -17.37
CA ILE A 123 5.83 -5.29 -16.94
C ILE A 123 5.83 -6.17 -18.18
N THR A 124 7.00 -6.69 -18.56
CA THR A 124 7.16 -7.49 -19.79
C THR A 124 6.90 -8.97 -19.56
N ARG A 125 7.13 -9.45 -18.33
CA ARG A 125 7.00 -10.85 -17.94
C ARG A 125 6.86 -10.97 -16.42
N ILE A 126 6.12 -12.00 -15.99
CA ILE A 126 6.06 -12.45 -14.59
C ILE A 126 6.36 -13.94 -14.60
N ASP A 127 7.38 -14.35 -13.85
CA ASP A 127 7.75 -15.76 -13.66
C ASP A 127 7.41 -16.20 -12.25
N ILE A 128 6.77 -17.37 -12.13
CA ILE A 128 6.46 -17.99 -10.85
C ILE A 128 7.54 -19.03 -10.57
N THR A 129 8.38 -18.75 -9.59
CA THR A 129 9.41 -19.67 -9.12
C THR A 129 9.01 -20.28 -7.79
N LYS A 130 9.46 -21.50 -7.51
CA LYS A 130 9.49 -22.01 -6.15
C LYS A 130 10.79 -21.53 -5.53
N VAL A 131 10.70 -20.88 -4.38
CA VAL A 131 11.88 -20.65 -3.55
C VAL A 131 12.44 -22.04 -3.17
N PRO A 132 13.75 -22.30 -3.36
CA PRO A 132 14.37 -23.59 -3.06
C PRO A 132 14.15 -24.07 -1.63
#